data_AF-A0A0F9XX74-F1
#
_entry.id   AF-A0A0F9XX74-F1
#
_cell.length_a   1.000
_cell.length_b   1.000
_cell.length_c   1.000
_cell.angle_alpha   90.00
_cell.angle_beta   90.00
_cell.angle_gamma   90.00
#
_symmetry.space_group_name_H-M   'P 1'
#
loop_
_entity.id
_entity.type
_entity.pdbx_description
1 polymer ?
#
loop_
_entity_poly.entity_id
_entity_poly.type
_entity_poly.pdbx_seq_one_letter_code
_entity_poly.pdbx_strand_id
1 'polypeptide(L)'
;MNLHLISGPEGSGKTTMLRNLMRESTGEVMQSDPGRCTMAGLARLVRMSFTDPQVKLVVFDGVNSEQLFELTRLSRSLNGRKDLTIAAALACYVQAPDYQFENLKISHLPARQPQPV
;
A
#
# COMPACT_ATOMS: atom_id res chain seq x y z
N MET A 1 -10.09 7.84 -4.73
CA MET A 1 -8.75 7.29 -4.48
C MET A 1 -8.88 5.80 -4.30
N ASN A 2 -7.89 5.02 -4.73
CA ASN A 2 -7.88 3.57 -4.57
C ASN A 2 -6.87 3.18 -3.49
N LEU A 3 -7.25 2.28 -2.57
CA LEU A 3 -6.33 1.68 -1.62
C LEU A 3 -6.14 0.20 -1.99
N HIS A 4 -4.91 -0.18 -2.34
CA HIS A 4 -4.53 -1.54 -2.69
C HIS A 4 -3.66 -2.12 -1.58
N LEU A 5 -4.18 -3.12 -0.89
CA LEU A 5 -3.45 -3.84 0.14
C LEU A 5 -2.90 -5.15 -0.40
N ILE A 6 -1.64 -5.41 -0.10
CA ILE A 6 -0.95 -6.64 -0.45
C ILE A 6 -0.62 -7.35 0.86
N SER A 7 -1.28 -8.47 1.08
CA SER A 7 -1.01 -9.32 2.24
C SER A 7 -0.49 -10.67 1.78
N GLY A 8 0.29 -11.30 2.64
CA GLY A 8 0.79 -12.64 2.42
C GLY A 8 1.85 -12.98 3.48
N PRO A 9 2.17 -14.26 3.65
CA PRO A 9 3.23 -14.69 4.54
C PRO A 9 4.58 -14.10 4.14
N GLU A 10 5.57 -14.22 5.03
CA GLU A 10 6.95 -13.88 4.70
C GLU A 10 7.42 -14.61 3.44
N GLY A 11 8.20 -13.95 2.59
CA GLY A 11 8.67 -14.54 1.33
C GLY A 11 7.63 -14.65 0.20
N SER A 12 6.38 -14.23 0.40
CA SER A 12 5.32 -14.32 -0.64
C SER A 12 5.52 -13.37 -1.85
N GLY A 13 6.51 -12.49 -1.80
CA GLY A 13 6.81 -11.56 -2.90
C GLY A 13 6.03 -10.24 -2.85
N LYS A 14 5.52 -9.82 -1.69
CA LYS A 14 4.81 -8.53 -1.52
C LYS A 14 5.61 -7.34 -2.06
N THR A 15 6.88 -7.23 -1.68
CA THR A 15 7.81 -6.20 -2.19
C THR A 15 7.99 -6.29 -3.70
N THR A 16 8.04 -7.51 -4.27
CA THR A 16 8.14 -7.70 -5.72
C THR A 16 6.89 -7.19 -6.44
N MET A 17 5.71 -7.48 -5.90
CA MET A 17 4.44 -6.98 -6.45
C MET A 17 4.36 -5.46 -6.37
N LEU A 18 4.80 -4.85 -5.26
CA LEU A 18 4.91 -3.38 -5.16
C LEU A 18 5.85 -2.81 -6.22
N ARG A 19 7.03 -3.42 -6.43
CA ARG A 19 7.97 -2.98 -7.48
C ARG A 19 7.37 -3.07 -8.88
N ASN A 20 6.58 -4.09 -9.17
CA ASN A 20 5.90 -4.20 -10.46
C ASN A 20 4.87 -3.08 -10.64
N LEU A 21 4.04 -2.81 -9.62
CA LEU A 21 3.10 -1.68 -9.63
C LEU A 21 3.81 -0.34 -9.87
N MET A 22 4.98 -0.13 -9.25
CA MET A 22 5.78 1.08 -9.48
C MET A 22 6.26 1.20 -10.92
N ARG A 23 6.67 0.08 -11.55
CA ARG A 23 7.12 0.05 -12.94
C ARG A 23 5.98 0.27 -13.94
N GLU A 24 4.78 -0.19 -13.60
CA GLU A 24 3.59 -0.07 -14.44
C GLU A 24 2.88 1.29 -14.29
N SER A 25 3.21 2.06 -13.25
CA SER A 25 2.65 3.39 -13.03
C SER A 25 3.01 4.34 -14.18
N THR A 26 1.99 4.98 -14.77
CA THR A 26 2.16 5.96 -15.84
C THR A 26 2.43 7.38 -15.34
N GLY A 27 2.40 7.59 -14.03
CA GLY A 27 2.73 8.87 -13.40
C GLY A 27 3.71 8.71 -12.25
N GLU A 28 3.98 9.82 -11.56
CA GLU A 28 4.99 9.87 -10.52
C GLU A 28 4.66 8.93 -9.36
N VAL A 29 5.69 8.29 -8.84
CA VAL A 29 5.62 7.31 -7.76
C VAL A 29 6.30 7.89 -6.53
N MET A 30 5.58 7.98 -5.42
CA MET A 30 6.17 8.24 -4.11
C MET A 30 6.28 6.94 -3.32
N GLN A 31 7.42 6.70 -2.70
CA GLN A 31 7.63 5.51 -1.87
C GLN A 31 8.10 5.91 -0.47
N SER A 32 7.59 5.24 0.56
CA SER A 32 8.15 5.37 1.91
C SER A 32 9.48 4.63 2.04
N ASP A 33 10.42 5.18 2.80
CA ASP A 33 11.66 4.48 3.15
C ASP A 33 11.36 3.14 3.87
N PRO A 34 11.89 2.01 3.34
CA PRO A 34 11.74 0.70 3.98
C PRO A 34 12.25 0.74 5.42
N GLY A 35 11.44 0.31 6.38
CA GLY A 35 11.82 0.25 7.80
C GLY A 35 11.87 1.60 8.54
N ARG A 36 11.49 2.72 7.90
CA ARG A 36 11.42 4.06 8.53
C ARG A 36 10.07 4.74 8.41
N CYS A 37 9.02 4.00 8.04
CA CYS A 37 7.68 4.54 7.93
C CYS A 37 7.11 4.81 9.33
N THR A 38 7.23 6.04 9.84
CA THR A 38 6.51 6.49 11.04
C THR A 38 5.09 6.92 10.68
N MET A 39 4.17 6.95 11.65
CA MET A 39 2.80 7.46 11.44
C MET A 39 2.78 8.88 10.85
N ALA A 40 3.67 9.74 11.34
CA ALA A 40 3.82 11.11 10.85
C ALA A 40 4.37 11.15 9.42
N GLY A 41 5.36 10.31 9.09
CA GLY A 41 5.90 10.20 7.74
C GLY A 41 4.87 9.70 6.74
N LEU A 42 4.07 8.72 7.14
CA LEU A 42 2.97 8.17 6.36
C LEU A 42 1.91 9.25 6.07
N ALA A 43 1.43 9.94 7.10
CA ALA A 43 0.46 11.03 6.94
C ALA A 43 1.00 12.15 6.05
N ARG A 44 2.29 12.48 6.18
CA ARG A 44 2.96 13.48 5.34
C ARG A 44 3.00 13.05 3.87
N LEU A 45 3.45 11.83 3.58
CA LEU A 45 3.54 11.31 2.20
C LEU A 45 2.17 11.30 1.52
N VAL A 46 1.13 10.86 2.24
CA VAL A 46 -0.23 10.90 1.71
C VAL A 46 -0.67 12.34 1.44
N ARG A 47 -0.47 13.29 2.38
CA ARG A 47 -0.85 14.69 2.13
C ARG A 47 -0.11 15.31 0.95
N MET A 48 1.19 15.04 0.83
CA MET A 48 2.02 15.54 -0.28
C MET A 48 1.55 14.98 -1.62
N SER A 49 1.23 13.68 -1.68
CA SER A 49 0.68 13.11 -2.91
C SER A 49 -0.63 13.81 -3.27
N PHE A 50 -1.52 14.10 -2.33
CA PHE A 50 -2.76 14.83 -2.64
C PHE A 50 -2.56 16.23 -3.23
N THR A 51 -1.49 16.93 -2.85
CA THR A 51 -1.17 18.26 -3.40
C THR A 51 -0.48 18.22 -4.75
N ASP A 52 0.13 17.09 -5.12
CA ASP A 52 0.83 16.93 -6.38
C ASP A 52 -0.01 16.11 -7.39
N PRO A 53 -0.52 16.74 -8.47
CA PRO A 53 -1.31 16.04 -9.47
C PRO A 53 -0.51 15.06 -10.34
N GLN A 54 0.83 15.15 -10.37
CA GLN A 54 1.71 14.26 -11.13
C GLN A 54 1.86 12.90 -10.45
N VAL A 55 1.80 12.87 -9.11
CA VAL A 55 1.86 11.64 -8.32
C VAL A 55 0.63 10.78 -8.57
N LYS A 56 0.77 9.58 -9.13
CA LYS A 56 -0.35 8.64 -9.36
C LYS A 56 -0.32 7.43 -8.43
N LEU A 57 0.83 7.12 -7.86
CA LEU A 57 1.02 5.98 -6.98
C LEU A 57 1.81 6.35 -5.73
N VAL A 58 1.33 5.96 -4.56
CA VAL A 58 2.07 6.00 -3.30
C VAL A 58 2.28 4.58 -2.79
N VAL A 59 3.51 4.22 -2.45
CA VAL A 59 3.89 2.87 -2.03
C VAL A 59 4.39 2.85 -0.60
N PHE A 60 3.83 1.95 0.20
CA PHE A 60 4.28 1.65 1.56
C PHE A 60 4.65 0.17 1.67
N ASP A 61 5.91 -0.14 2.01
CA ASP A 61 6.37 -1.51 2.21
C ASP A 61 6.62 -1.79 3.70
N GLY A 62 6.06 -2.90 4.19
CA GLY A 62 6.20 -3.32 5.59
C GLY A 62 5.34 -2.52 6.57
N VAL A 63 4.10 -2.16 6.20
CA VAL A 63 3.20 -1.48 7.14
C VAL A 63 2.61 -2.44 8.16
N ASN A 64 2.46 -2.00 9.40
CA ASN A 64 1.73 -2.74 10.43
C ASN A 64 0.21 -2.43 10.39
N SER A 65 -0.57 -3.11 11.23
CA SER A 65 -2.03 -2.94 11.26
C SER A 65 -2.48 -1.54 11.69
N GLU A 66 -1.75 -0.87 12.58
CA GLU A 66 -2.08 0.49 13.02
C GLU A 66 -1.86 1.52 11.90
N GLN A 67 -0.74 1.41 11.19
CA GLN A 67 -0.42 2.22 10.02
C GLN A 67 -1.44 2.01 8.90
N LEU A 68 -1.90 0.78 8.71
CA LEU A 68 -2.97 0.46 7.77
C LEU A 68 -4.28 1.17 8.14
N PHE A 69 -4.66 1.12 9.42
CA PHE A 69 -5.87 1.78 9.89
C PHE A 69 -5.82 3.29 9.61
N GLU A 70 -4.68 3.92 9.88
CA GLU A 70 -4.51 5.35 9.60
C GLU A 70 -4.48 5.68 8.11
N LEU A 71 -3.87 4.84 7.25
CA LEU A 71 -3.97 5.01 5.78
C LEU A 71 -5.42 5.01 5.32
N THR A 72 -6.23 4.12 5.88
CA THR A 72 -7.66 4.02 5.60
C THR A 72 -8.43 5.22 6.13
N ARG A 73 -8.06 5.75 7.30
CA ARG A 73 -8.69 6.96 7.84
C ARG A 73 -8.34 8.20 7.00
N LEU A 74 -7.08 8.35 6.65
CA LEU A 74 -6.58 9.44 5.83
C LEU A 74 -7.19 9.41 4.43
N SER A 75 -7.33 8.21 3.84
CA SER A 75 -7.93 8.06 2.50
C SER A 75 -9.35 8.59 2.42
N ARG A 76 -10.15 8.36 3.47
CA ARG A 76 -11.52 8.89 3.59
C ARG A 76 -11.54 10.38 3.81
N SER A 77 -10.63 10.92 4.62
CA SER A 77 -10.57 12.36 4.90
C SER A 77 -10.16 13.20 3.68
N LEU A 78 -9.41 12.60 2.76
CA LEU A 78 -8.86 13.28 1.58
C LEU A 78 -9.70 12.97 0.32
N ASN A 79 -11.01 12.77 0.49
CA ASN A 79 -11.89 12.35 -0.60
C ASN A 79 -11.91 13.39 -1.75
N GLY A 80 -11.21 13.11 -2.85
CA GLY A 80 -11.10 14.06 -3.97
C GLY A 80 -10.32 13.58 -5.20
N ARG A 81 -9.22 12.83 -5.01
CA ARG A 81 -8.44 12.27 -6.14
C ARG A 81 -8.84 10.84 -6.48
N LYS A 82 -9.55 10.63 -7.58
CA LYS A 82 -9.95 9.28 -8.05
C LYS A 82 -8.84 8.55 -8.81
N ASP A 83 -7.89 9.31 -9.35
CA ASP A 83 -6.73 8.87 -10.13
C ASP A 83 -5.51 8.47 -9.28
N LEU A 84 -5.51 8.81 -7.98
CA LEU A 84 -4.46 8.42 -7.04
C LEU A 84 -4.70 7.00 -6.53
N THR A 85 -3.63 6.20 -6.49
CA THR A 85 -3.60 4.88 -5.87
C THR A 85 -2.59 4.87 -4.72
N ILE A 86 -2.98 4.33 -3.58
CA ILE A 86 -2.09 3.98 -2.47
C ILE A 86 -1.95 2.47 -2.46
N ALA A 87 -0.73 1.95 -2.60
CA ALA A 87 -0.42 0.54 -2.47
C ALA A 87 0.39 0.27 -1.20
N ALA A 88 -0.05 -0.66 -0.37
CA ALA A 88 0.60 -0.98 0.89
C ALA A 88 0.80 -2.48 1.09
N ALA A 89 2.04 -2.91 1.36
CA ALA A 89 2.36 -4.28 1.74
C ALA A 89 2.42 -4.44 3.26
N LEU A 90 1.64 -5.38 3.80
CA LEU A 90 1.60 -5.62 5.24
C LEU A 90 2.85 -6.38 5.72
N ALA A 91 3.46 -5.93 6.82
CA ALA A 91 4.59 -6.58 7.48
C ALA A 91 4.22 -7.97 8.02
N CYS A 92 3.02 -8.10 8.59
CA CYS A 92 2.49 -9.35 9.10
C CYS A 92 1.33 -9.85 8.24
N TYR A 93 1.21 -11.17 8.08
CA TYR A 93 0.05 -11.74 7.40
C TYR A 93 -1.20 -11.51 8.25
N VAL A 94 -2.08 -10.64 7.76
CA VAL A 94 -3.41 -10.47 8.31
C VAL A 94 -4.35 -11.28 7.44
N GLN A 95 -4.88 -12.39 7.97
CA GLN A 95 -6.14 -12.93 7.44
C GLN A 95 -7.17 -11.86 7.75
N ALA A 96 -7.65 -11.18 6.72
CA ALA A 96 -8.53 -10.04 6.85
C ALA A 96 -9.96 -10.47 6.51
N PRO A 97 -10.72 -11.11 7.43
CA PRO A 97 -12.15 -11.29 7.21
C PRO A 97 -12.94 -9.98 7.42
N ASP A 98 -12.38 -8.96 8.08
CA ASP A 98 -13.19 -7.83 8.59
C ASP A 98 -12.95 -6.44 7.96
N TYR A 99 -12.03 -6.29 7.00
CA TYR A 99 -11.80 -4.99 6.35
C TYR A 99 -12.67 -4.82 5.10
N GLN A 100 -13.95 -4.50 5.28
CA GLN A 100 -14.82 -4.05 4.18
C GLN A 100 -14.80 -2.53 4.11
N PHE A 101 -13.96 -1.97 3.23
CA PHE A 101 -13.92 -0.53 2.97
C PHE A 101 -14.25 -0.24 1.50
N GLU A 102 -14.99 0.84 1.24
CA GLU A 102 -15.22 1.33 -0.12
C GLU A 102 -13.88 1.67 -0.81
N ASN A 103 -13.68 1.21 -2.06
CA ASN A 103 -12.46 1.40 -2.85
C ASN A 103 -11.20 0.71 -2.29
N LEU A 104 -11.39 -0.31 -1.45
CA LEU A 104 -10.32 -1.18 -0.98
C LEU A 104 -10.21 -2.43 -1.86
N LYS A 105 -9.04 -2.62 -2.47
CA LYS A 105 -8.68 -3.88 -3.12
C LYS A 105 -7.66 -4.61 -2.24
N ILE A 106 -7.96 -5.84 -1.84
CA ILE A 106 -7.00 -6.69 -1.13
C ILE A 106 -6.51 -7.78 -2.08
N SER A 107 -5.20 -7.89 -2.24
CA SER A 107 -4.54 -8.99 -2.93
C SER A 107 -3.82 -9.87 -1.93
N HIS A 108 -4.26 -11.13 -1.81
CA HIS A 108 -3.61 -12.14 -1.01
C HIS A 108 -2.61 -12.90 -1.88
N LEU A 109 -1.33 -12.82 -1.53
CA LEU A 109 -0.28 -13.62 -2.14
C LEU A 109 -0.14 -14.94 -1.36
N PRO A 110 -0.21 -16.10 -2.04
CA PRO A 110 0.00 -17.38 -1.38
C PRO A 110 1.44 -17.49 -0.86
N ALA A 111 1.66 -18.43 0.07
CA ALA A 111 3.02 -18.84 0.41
C ALA A 111 3.72 -19.33 -0.87
N ARG A 112 4.97 -18.89 -1.10
CA ARG A 112 5.79 -19.51 -2.14
C ARG A 112 5.98 -20.98 -1.75
N GLN A 113 5.45 -21.89 -2.55
CA GLN A 113 5.88 -23.28 -2.47
C GLN A 113 7.37 -23.32 -2.81
N PRO A 114 8.19 -24.04 -2.04
CA PRO A 114 9.58 -24.26 -2.44
C PRO A 114 9.55 -24.87 -3.84
N GLN A 115 10.20 -24.21 -4.81
CA GLN A 115 10.39 -24.82 -6.11
C GLN A 115 11.23 -26.08 -5.91
N PRO A 116 10.80 -27.25 -6.43
CA PRO A 116 11.66 -28.42 -6.43
C PRO A 116 12.93 -28.06 -7.23
N VAL A 117 14.08 -28.28 -6.59
CA VAL A 117 15.42 -28.08 -7.17
C VAL A 117 15.69 -29.17 -8.21
#